data_AF-H3GUH1-F1
#
_entry.id   AF-H3GUH1-F1
#
_cell.length_a   1.000
_cell.length_b   1.000
_cell.length_c   1.000
_cell.angle_alpha   90.00
_cell.angle_beta   90.00
_cell.angle_gamma   90.00
#
_symmetry.space_group_name_H-M   'P 1'
#
loop_
_entity.id
_entity.type
_entity.pdbx_description
1 polymer ?
#
loop_
_entity_poly.entity_id
_entity_poly.type
_entity_poly.pdbx_seq_one_letter_code
_entity_poly.pdbx_strand_id
1 'polypeptide(L)'
;MDEDNVVGTLFLQNGEDNGYDPEDFVLELDVGSSAPHFRISVADDDGAIPGSLFACAVWNGARFIAMHFAKHPDLVEGHSVVEFGAASSKDDDQGPESSECGDESVKDQFDVVVIAECLWLHHLHGDLLKSIDSCLAPDGKVFVSFAHHVPGHEQNDLSFFTKAKKLCGFDAVHVDTLASPHIFNADLLVDQYLGSFANLHWKRMSSPPKPNGPWGNGPKPTREEMERRTDENSAKCLEYVKEHAERGNPASVIDCIDEFASTNHMMNIGQVKGAVIDEEIRKKKPAVMAELGAYTGYSTVRFASLQREVAGKESHYYSFEYSPVFAARVREMVKIAGLSEQVTVYVGAFSDNYEELRGKQVDLYFIDHEKTVYLSDLKLILGSETLVPGSVIAADNVVRPGAPDYIEFIENDAQFSAVRHTIHCGNDRVLLPDLSIATFLG
;
A
#
# COMPACT_ATOMS: atom_id res chain seq x y z
N MET A 1 -22.35 1.23 10.78
CA MET A 1 -21.93 2.64 10.68
C MET A 1 -20.80 2.66 9.68
N ASP A 2 -20.77 3.63 8.77
CA ASP A 2 -19.62 3.83 7.89
C ASP A 2 -18.38 4.18 8.74
N GLU A 3 -17.26 3.52 8.50
CA GLU A 3 -15.98 3.75 9.19
C GLU A 3 -15.54 5.23 9.03
N ASP A 4 -15.82 5.83 7.87
CA ASP A 4 -15.51 7.23 7.54
C ASP A 4 -16.36 8.27 8.30
N ASN A 5 -17.43 7.84 8.98
CA ASN A 5 -18.36 8.75 9.66
C ASN A 5 -18.46 8.51 11.16
N VAL A 6 -17.54 7.73 11.75
CA VAL A 6 -17.47 7.57 13.21
C VAL A 6 -17.23 8.93 13.87
N VAL A 7 -16.29 9.71 13.33
CA VAL A 7 -15.94 11.07 13.79
C VAL A 7 -17.09 12.07 13.61
N GLY A 8 -17.79 12.05 12.46
CA GLY A 8 -18.93 12.95 12.20
C GLY A 8 -20.17 12.62 13.03
N THR A 9 -20.44 11.33 13.27
CA THR A 9 -21.54 10.87 14.13
C THR A 9 -21.27 11.17 15.61
N LEU A 10 -20.00 11.26 16.01
CA LEU A 10 -19.53 11.60 17.36
C LEU A 10 -19.81 13.06 17.76
N PHE A 11 -19.69 14.01 16.84
CA PHE A 11 -19.97 15.43 17.12
C PHE A 11 -21.45 15.72 17.36
N LEU A 12 -22.35 14.98 16.71
CA LEU A 12 -23.80 15.20 16.79
C LEU A 12 -24.41 14.74 18.12
N GLN A 13 -23.75 13.86 18.88
CA GLN A 13 -24.30 13.28 20.12
C GLN A 13 -24.07 14.14 21.38
N ASN A 14 -23.04 14.99 21.42
CA ASN A 14 -22.62 15.65 22.67
C ASN A 14 -23.02 17.13 22.83
N GLY A 15 -23.43 17.83 21.77
CA GLY A 15 -24.07 19.15 21.89
C GLY A 15 -23.29 20.26 22.62
N GLU A 16 -21.95 20.23 22.60
CA GLU A 16 -21.11 21.22 23.30
C GLU A 16 -20.67 22.37 22.39
N ASP A 17 -20.74 23.59 22.95
CA ASP A 17 -20.45 24.88 22.34
C ASP A 17 -18.93 25.14 22.32
N ASN A 18 -18.43 25.75 21.24
CA ASN A 18 -17.01 25.86 20.86
C ASN A 18 -16.15 26.82 21.74
N GLY A 19 -16.09 26.61 23.05
CA GLY A 19 -15.20 27.36 23.95
C GLY A 19 -13.88 26.64 24.20
N TYR A 20 -12.78 27.08 23.55
CA TYR A 20 -11.43 26.55 23.73
C TYR A 20 -10.62 27.42 24.70
N ASP A 21 -10.11 26.84 25.80
CA ASP A 21 -9.03 27.41 26.63
C ASP A 21 -7.80 26.46 26.62
N PRO A 22 -6.69 26.85 25.99
CA PRO A 22 -5.48 26.01 25.87
C PRO A 22 -4.75 25.76 27.20
N GLU A 23 -4.99 26.55 28.25
CA GLU A 23 -4.25 26.45 29.52
C GLU A 23 -4.82 25.36 30.46
N ASP A 24 -6.05 24.88 30.23
CA ASP A 24 -6.75 23.95 31.15
C ASP A 24 -6.23 22.49 31.12
N PHE A 25 -5.30 22.15 30.23
CA PHE A 25 -4.97 20.74 29.94
C PHE A 25 -3.48 20.38 29.88
N VAL A 26 -2.59 21.26 30.33
CA VAL A 26 -1.16 20.92 30.49
C VAL A 26 -0.97 20.06 31.76
N LEU A 27 -0.69 18.77 31.60
CA LEU A 27 -0.33 17.88 32.70
C LEU A 27 1.21 17.76 32.81
N GLU A 28 1.78 18.31 33.88
CA GLU A 28 3.18 18.05 34.24
C GLU A 28 3.31 16.67 34.90
N LEU A 29 4.08 15.77 34.29
CA LEU A 29 4.42 14.46 34.85
C LEU A 29 5.89 14.45 35.27
N ASP A 30 6.12 14.27 36.57
CA ASP A 30 7.45 14.24 37.16
C ASP A 30 8.10 12.86 36.94
N VAL A 31 9.09 12.79 36.05
CA VAL A 31 9.86 11.57 35.74
C VAL A 31 11.29 11.72 36.25
N GLY A 32 11.47 11.69 37.57
CA GLY A 32 12.78 11.62 38.21
C GLY A 32 13.61 12.90 38.17
N SER A 33 14.87 12.83 38.64
CA SER A 33 15.69 14.00 39.03
C SER A 33 16.11 14.95 37.91
N SER A 34 15.71 14.69 36.67
CA SER A 34 15.91 15.55 35.51
C SER A 34 14.63 15.53 34.69
N ALA A 35 13.70 16.44 35.00
CA ALA A 35 12.35 16.49 34.45
C ALA A 35 12.35 16.52 32.91
N PRO A 36 11.76 15.53 32.21
CA PRO A 36 11.37 15.70 30.82
C PRO A 36 10.07 16.50 30.77
N HIS A 37 10.09 17.64 30.08
CA HIS A 37 8.87 18.38 29.75
C HIS A 37 8.19 17.70 28.55
N PHE A 38 7.03 17.08 28.76
CA PHE A 38 6.17 16.62 27.67
C PHE A 38 5.37 17.82 27.16
N ARG A 39 5.81 18.43 26.06
CA ARG A 39 5.07 19.51 25.39
C ARG A 39 4.34 18.93 24.19
N ILE A 40 3.03 18.72 24.34
CA ILE A 40 2.15 18.28 23.25
C ILE A 40 1.76 19.53 22.46
N SER A 41 2.34 19.72 21.29
CA SER A 41 1.96 20.78 20.35
C SER A 41 0.75 20.33 19.53
N VAL A 42 -0.35 21.09 19.64
CA VAL A 42 -1.51 20.96 18.77
C VAL A 42 -1.13 21.48 17.37
N ALA A 43 -1.55 20.80 16.32
CA ALA A 43 -1.53 21.40 14.98
C ALA A 43 -2.45 22.64 14.96
N ASP A 44 -2.14 23.63 14.12
CA ASP A 44 -2.98 24.81 13.97
C ASP A 44 -4.39 24.40 13.53
N ASP A 45 -5.41 25.04 14.12
CA ASP A 45 -6.83 24.83 13.80
C ASP A 45 -7.10 25.22 12.34
N ASP A 46 -7.22 24.23 11.46
CA ASP A 46 -7.56 24.40 10.05
C ASP A 46 -9.06 24.59 9.81
N GLY A 47 -9.84 24.72 10.89
CA GLY A 47 -11.28 24.94 10.85
C GLY A 47 -12.10 23.71 10.49
N ALA A 48 -11.49 22.51 10.44
CA ALA A 48 -12.21 21.28 10.13
C ALA A 48 -12.86 20.62 11.37
N ILE A 49 -12.33 20.83 12.58
CA ILE A 49 -12.72 20.05 13.77
C ILE A 49 -12.58 20.87 15.09
N PRO A 50 -13.60 20.95 15.97
CA PRO A 50 -13.47 21.63 17.26
C PRO A 50 -12.46 20.94 18.20
N GLY A 51 -11.40 21.66 18.56
CA GLY A 51 -10.19 21.14 19.23
C GLY A 51 -10.28 20.72 20.71
N SER A 52 -11.46 20.70 21.35
CA SER A 52 -11.56 20.39 22.79
C SER A 52 -11.60 18.89 23.14
N LEU A 53 -11.94 18.00 22.19
CA LEU A 53 -12.12 16.56 22.47
C LEU A 53 -10.99 15.67 21.95
N PHE A 54 -10.26 16.09 20.92
CA PHE A 54 -9.18 15.30 20.32
C PHE A 54 -8.02 15.06 21.30
N ALA A 55 -7.83 15.99 22.23
CA ALA A 55 -6.78 15.95 23.21
C ALA A 55 -7.15 15.01 24.38
N CYS A 56 -8.24 15.28 25.11
CA CYS A 56 -8.66 14.51 26.29
C CYS A 56 -8.93 13.01 26.02
N ALA A 57 -9.42 12.68 24.83
CA ALA A 57 -9.79 11.31 24.46
C ALA A 57 -8.60 10.43 24.02
N VAL A 58 -7.64 11.02 23.30
CA VAL A 58 -6.40 10.37 22.85
C VAL A 58 -5.38 10.25 24.01
N TRP A 59 -5.56 11.04 25.07
CA TRP A 59 -4.62 11.07 26.20
C TRP A 59 -4.74 9.91 27.19
N ASN A 60 -5.77 9.06 27.18
CA ASN A 60 -5.81 7.92 28.11
C ASN A 60 -4.69 6.91 27.82
N GLY A 61 -4.47 6.56 26.54
CA GLY A 61 -3.35 5.72 26.14
C GLY A 61 -1.98 6.38 26.38
N ALA A 62 -1.82 7.66 26.04
CA ALA A 62 -0.57 8.39 26.29
C ALA A 62 -0.27 8.50 27.80
N ARG A 63 -1.28 8.81 28.63
CA ARG A 63 -1.18 8.83 30.08
C ARG A 63 -0.83 7.47 30.66
N PHE A 64 -1.43 6.39 30.12
CA PHE A 64 -1.14 5.05 30.60
C PHE A 64 0.32 4.65 30.31
N ILE A 65 0.83 4.98 29.12
CA ILE A 65 2.24 4.78 28.75
C ILE A 65 3.15 5.65 29.63
N ALA A 66 2.81 6.91 29.87
CA ALA A 66 3.60 7.78 30.72
C ALA A 66 3.64 7.30 32.18
N MET A 67 2.52 6.80 32.71
CA MET A 67 2.48 6.14 34.02
C MET A 67 3.34 4.87 34.07
N HIS A 68 3.39 4.11 32.98
CA HIS A 68 4.26 2.95 32.86
C HIS A 68 5.73 3.36 32.88
N PHE A 69 6.13 4.37 32.10
CA PHE A 69 7.50 4.90 32.11
C PHE A 69 7.88 5.55 33.45
N ALA A 70 6.96 6.21 34.15
CA ALA A 70 7.24 6.73 35.48
C ALA A 70 7.56 5.62 36.51
N LYS A 71 6.95 4.43 36.36
CA LYS A 71 7.26 3.24 37.17
C LYS A 71 8.54 2.52 36.72
N HIS A 72 8.92 2.70 35.45
CA HIS A 72 10.03 2.03 34.78
C HIS A 72 10.88 3.05 33.99
N PRO A 73 11.52 4.01 34.68
CA PRO A 73 12.22 5.12 34.02
C PRO A 73 13.39 4.63 33.16
N ASP A 74 13.98 3.47 33.49
CA ASP A 74 15.04 2.81 32.73
C ASP A 74 14.66 2.44 31.28
N LEU A 75 13.36 2.40 30.98
CA LEU A 75 12.86 2.14 29.62
C LEU A 75 13.06 3.32 28.66
N VAL A 76 13.14 4.56 29.17
CA VAL A 76 13.20 5.78 28.36
C VAL A 76 14.35 6.70 28.74
N GLU A 77 14.89 6.59 29.96
CA GLU A 77 16.02 7.41 30.40
C GLU A 77 17.26 7.11 29.53
N GLY A 78 17.81 8.16 28.91
CA GLY A 78 18.97 8.07 28.02
C GLY A 78 18.69 7.46 26.64
N HIS A 79 17.44 7.17 26.31
CA HIS A 79 17.02 6.58 25.03
C HIS A 79 16.36 7.62 24.12
N SER A 80 16.49 7.42 22.80
CA SER A 80 15.77 8.19 21.79
C SER A 80 14.33 7.67 21.67
N VAL A 81 13.34 8.57 21.75
CA VAL A 81 11.91 8.21 21.78
C VAL A 81 11.15 8.92 20.67
N VAL A 82 10.25 8.21 19.96
CA VAL A 82 9.30 8.78 19.00
C VAL A 82 7.88 8.30 19.29
N GLU A 83 6.88 9.16 19.10
CA GLU A 83 5.46 8.85 19.27
C GLU A 83 4.72 8.90 17.93
N PHE A 84 3.87 7.89 17.69
CA PHE A 84 2.84 7.87 16.64
C PHE A 84 1.46 7.95 17.29
N GLY A 85 0.82 9.12 17.20
CA GLY A 85 -0.54 9.38 17.71
C GLY A 85 -1.60 9.44 16.60
N ALA A 86 -2.88 9.52 16.98
CA ALA A 86 -4.00 9.61 16.03
C ALA A 86 -3.94 10.82 15.06
N ALA A 87 -3.19 11.87 15.40
CA ALA A 87 -2.98 13.05 14.55
C ALA A 87 -1.66 13.00 13.72
N SER A 88 -0.95 11.87 13.73
CA SER A 88 0.34 11.74 13.03
C SER A 88 0.24 11.09 11.64
N SER A 89 -0.97 10.77 11.17
CA SER A 89 -1.19 10.39 9.77
C SER A 89 -1.08 11.64 8.90
N LYS A 90 0.04 11.78 8.19
CA LYS A 90 0.08 12.68 7.03
C LYS A 90 -0.74 12.04 5.92
N ASP A 91 -1.80 12.73 5.48
CA ASP A 91 -2.35 12.49 4.16
C ASP A 91 -1.22 12.74 3.13
N ASP A 92 -1.06 11.84 2.17
CA ASP A 92 -0.04 11.91 1.11
C ASP A 92 -0.21 13.12 0.15
N ASP A 93 -1.18 14.00 0.41
CA ASP A 93 -1.57 15.10 -0.48
C ASP A 93 -0.91 16.45 -0.19
N GLN A 94 -0.03 16.53 0.81
CA GLN A 94 0.83 17.71 1.01
C GLN A 94 2.30 17.30 1.10
N GLY A 95 3.02 17.54 -0.01
CA GLY A 95 4.47 17.42 -0.06
C GLY A 95 5.16 18.22 1.05
N PRO A 96 6.37 17.84 1.47
CA PRO A 96 7.04 18.49 2.58
C PRO A 96 7.29 19.96 2.25
N GLU A 97 6.69 20.88 3.01
CA GLU A 97 7.17 22.24 3.06
C GLU A 97 8.64 22.23 3.50
N SER A 98 9.48 22.80 2.64
CA SER A 98 10.91 22.91 2.81
C SER A 98 11.26 23.74 4.05
N SER A 99 11.68 23.08 5.13
CA SER A 99 12.52 23.72 6.13
C SER A 99 13.97 23.70 5.63
N GLU A 100 14.50 24.87 5.28
CA GLU A 100 15.87 25.03 4.81
C GLU A 100 16.92 24.64 5.86
N CYS A 101 17.99 24.02 5.35
CA CYS A 101 19.38 24.03 5.82
C CYS A 101 19.78 23.09 6.99
N GLY A 102 20.51 22.01 6.65
CA GLY A 102 21.38 21.29 7.58
C GLY A 102 21.86 19.92 7.08
N ASP A 103 23.09 19.89 6.56
CA ASP A 103 24.11 18.81 6.49
C ASP A 103 23.74 17.30 6.35
N GLU A 104 24.50 16.59 5.51
CA GLU A 104 24.48 15.13 5.37
C GLU A 104 24.92 14.40 6.65
N SER A 105 24.03 13.90 7.53
CA SER A 105 24.39 12.84 8.50
C SER A 105 23.21 12.20 9.26
N VAL A 106 23.21 10.85 9.31
CA VAL A 106 22.46 9.92 10.22
C VAL A 106 20.95 9.78 9.97
N LYS A 107 20.50 8.55 9.65
CA LYS A 107 19.09 8.17 9.83
C LYS A 107 18.85 8.05 11.33
N ASP A 108 18.06 8.94 11.91
CA ASP A 108 17.69 8.84 13.32
C ASP A 108 16.87 7.57 13.54
N GLN A 109 17.50 6.57 14.15
CA GLN A 109 16.84 5.39 14.66
C GLN A 109 16.44 5.65 16.12
N PHE A 110 15.25 5.22 16.50
CA PHE A 110 14.69 5.41 17.83
C PHE A 110 14.78 4.12 18.64
N ASP A 111 15.28 4.25 19.86
CA ASP A 111 15.37 3.15 20.82
C ASP A 111 13.99 2.79 21.39
N VAL A 112 13.07 3.75 21.43
CA VAL A 112 11.70 3.56 21.91
C VAL A 112 10.70 4.19 20.94
N VAL A 113 9.70 3.41 20.54
CA VAL A 113 8.55 3.91 19.79
C VAL A 113 7.30 3.79 20.66
N VAL A 114 6.49 4.85 20.67
CA VAL A 114 5.23 4.91 21.41
C VAL A 114 4.08 5.01 20.41
N ILE A 115 3.01 4.25 20.65
CA ILE A 115 1.77 4.32 19.88
C ILE A 115 0.64 4.53 20.87
N ALA A 116 -0.09 5.63 20.72
CA ALA A 116 -1.19 5.97 21.61
C ALA A 116 -2.50 6.10 20.80
N GLU A 117 -3.45 5.22 21.08
CA GLU A 117 -4.87 5.36 20.70
C GLU A 117 -5.17 5.50 19.20
N CYS A 118 -4.45 4.77 18.34
CA CYS A 118 -4.69 4.81 16.89
C CYS A 118 -5.02 3.45 16.25
N LEU A 119 -5.26 2.39 17.05
CA LEU A 119 -5.56 1.06 16.49
C LEU A 119 -6.96 0.94 15.89
N TRP A 120 -7.89 1.84 16.18
CA TRP A 120 -9.19 1.92 15.51
C TRP A 120 -9.11 2.30 14.01
N LEU A 121 -7.98 2.83 13.53
CA LEU A 121 -7.73 3.13 12.11
C LEU A 121 -7.21 1.86 11.39
N HIS A 122 -8.08 0.85 11.25
CA HIS A 122 -7.70 -0.50 10.81
C HIS A 122 -7.00 -0.55 9.44
N HIS A 123 -7.36 0.35 8.53
CA HIS A 123 -6.78 0.45 7.19
C HIS A 123 -5.32 0.95 7.22
N LEU A 124 -4.92 1.74 8.21
CA LEU A 124 -3.57 2.30 8.33
C LEU A 124 -2.57 1.41 9.09
N HIS A 125 -3.03 0.28 9.65
CA HIS A 125 -2.16 -0.62 10.43
C HIS A 125 -0.90 -1.05 9.69
N GLY A 126 -1.00 -1.30 8.38
CA GLY A 126 0.13 -1.72 7.57
C GLY A 126 1.19 -0.62 7.43
N ASP A 127 0.76 0.61 7.20
CA ASP A 127 1.67 1.74 6.97
C ASP A 127 2.28 2.26 8.28
N LEU A 128 1.52 2.20 9.37
CA LEU A 128 2.03 2.42 10.72
C LEU A 128 3.16 1.42 11.05
N LEU A 129 2.94 0.12 10.78
CA LEU A 129 3.96 -0.92 11.02
C LEU A 129 5.22 -0.74 10.16
N LYS A 130 5.08 -0.34 8.89
CA LYS A 130 6.24 -0.01 8.04
C LYS A 130 7.03 1.18 8.58
N SER A 131 6.33 2.21 9.06
CA SER A 131 6.96 3.40 9.63
C SER A 131 7.78 3.03 10.88
N ILE A 132 7.19 2.23 11.78
CA ILE A 132 7.85 1.70 12.96
C ILE A 132 9.09 0.88 12.58
N ASP A 133 8.97 -0.10 11.69
CA ASP A 133 10.10 -0.94 11.25
C ASP A 133 11.24 -0.11 10.63
N SER A 134 10.90 0.98 9.94
CA SER A 134 11.89 1.83 9.27
C SER A 134 12.72 2.70 10.22
N CYS A 135 12.14 3.08 11.38
CA CYS A 135 12.75 4.01 12.33
C CYS A 135 13.17 3.36 13.66
N LEU A 136 12.79 2.10 13.93
CA LEU A 136 13.15 1.41 15.17
C LEU A 136 14.63 0.97 15.15
N ALA A 137 15.34 1.21 16.25
CA ALA A 137 16.70 0.71 16.45
C ALA A 137 16.72 -0.83 16.55
N PRO A 138 17.87 -1.49 16.31
CA PRO A 138 17.96 -2.96 16.32
C PRO A 138 17.48 -3.64 17.61
N ASP A 139 17.71 -3.01 18.76
CA ASP A 139 17.25 -3.45 20.09
C ASP A 139 16.08 -2.59 20.61
N GLY A 140 15.47 -1.83 19.71
CA GLY A 140 14.41 -0.90 20.04
C GLY A 140 13.14 -1.60 20.53
N LYS A 141 12.42 -0.91 21.40
CA LYS A 141 11.16 -1.37 21.97
C LYS A 141 10.01 -0.51 21.47
N VAL A 142 8.87 -1.14 21.25
CA VAL A 142 7.66 -0.42 20.88
C VAL A 142 6.63 -0.62 22.00
N PHE A 143 5.97 0.45 22.42
CA PHE A 143 4.90 0.44 23.41
C PHE A 143 3.62 0.93 22.76
N VAL A 144 2.54 0.17 22.90
CA VAL A 144 1.25 0.48 22.28
C VAL A 144 0.18 0.48 23.32
N SER A 145 -0.53 1.59 23.42
CA SER A 145 -1.76 1.64 24.19
C SER A 145 -2.97 1.82 23.29
N PHE A 146 -4.01 1.03 23.57
CA PHE A 146 -5.27 1.05 22.83
C PHE A 146 -6.42 0.56 23.71
N ALA A 147 -7.63 1.02 23.39
CA ALA A 147 -8.88 0.45 23.87
C ALA A 147 -9.80 0.14 22.68
N HIS A 148 -10.76 -0.77 22.88
CA HIS A 148 -11.75 -1.14 21.88
C HIS A 148 -12.86 -0.10 21.80
N HIS A 149 -12.60 1.00 21.08
CA HIS A 149 -13.52 2.14 21.00
C HIS A 149 -14.70 1.91 20.04
N VAL A 150 -14.57 0.98 19.09
CA VAL A 150 -15.61 0.67 18.09
C VAL A 150 -16.22 -0.70 18.40
N PRO A 151 -17.42 -0.77 19.00
CA PRO A 151 -18.06 -2.04 19.34
C PRO A 151 -18.23 -2.95 18.11
N GLY A 152 -17.83 -4.22 18.24
CA GLY A 152 -17.90 -5.21 17.16
C GLY A 152 -16.69 -5.23 16.22
N HIS A 153 -15.73 -4.33 16.40
CA HIS A 153 -14.48 -4.29 15.62
C HIS A 153 -13.25 -4.70 16.44
N GLU A 154 -13.44 -5.38 17.57
CA GLU A 154 -12.35 -5.75 18.49
C GLU A 154 -11.31 -6.64 17.79
N GLN A 155 -11.76 -7.54 16.91
CA GLN A 155 -10.85 -8.37 16.12
C GLN A 155 -10.06 -7.57 15.09
N ASN A 156 -10.59 -6.45 14.60
CA ASN A 156 -9.88 -5.59 13.68
C ASN A 156 -8.79 -4.81 14.41
N ASP A 157 -9.05 -4.32 15.63
CA ASP A 157 -8.02 -3.71 16.49
C ASP A 157 -6.90 -4.73 16.77
N LEU A 158 -7.28 -5.96 17.16
CA LEU A 158 -6.32 -7.03 17.46
C LEU A 158 -5.56 -7.53 16.22
N SER A 159 -6.09 -7.30 15.01
CA SER A 159 -5.40 -7.63 13.76
C SER A 159 -4.06 -6.91 13.64
N PHE A 160 -3.89 -5.75 14.28
CA PHE A 160 -2.62 -5.01 14.34
C PHE A 160 -1.48 -5.91 14.84
N PHE A 161 -1.69 -6.66 15.92
CA PHE A 161 -0.66 -7.52 16.52
C PHE A 161 -0.33 -8.73 15.64
N THR A 162 -1.34 -9.27 14.96
CA THR A 162 -1.14 -10.37 14.01
C THR A 162 -0.37 -9.89 12.78
N LYS A 163 -0.69 -8.70 12.28
CA LYS A 163 0.03 -8.01 11.21
C LYS A 163 1.47 -7.68 11.64
N ALA A 164 1.69 -7.18 12.85
CA ALA A 164 3.02 -6.87 13.39
C ALA A 164 3.94 -8.10 13.39
N LYS A 165 3.41 -9.25 13.82
CA LYS A 165 4.15 -10.52 13.78
C LYS A 165 4.42 -10.99 12.35
N LYS A 166 3.44 -10.91 11.47
CA LYS A 166 3.52 -11.40 10.08
C LYS A 166 4.44 -10.52 9.21
N LEU A 167 4.36 -9.20 9.35
CA LEU A 167 5.04 -8.23 8.49
C LEU A 167 6.43 -7.85 9.02
N CYS A 168 6.57 -7.66 10.33
CA CYS A 168 7.78 -7.13 10.95
C CYS A 168 8.48 -8.14 11.88
N GLY A 169 7.89 -9.32 12.11
CA GLY A 169 8.45 -10.30 13.05
C GLY A 169 8.37 -9.86 14.51
N PHE A 170 7.52 -8.88 14.82
CA PHE A 170 7.33 -8.40 16.18
C PHE A 170 6.41 -9.34 16.97
N ASP A 171 6.93 -9.89 18.06
CA ASP A 171 6.11 -10.62 19.02
C ASP A 171 5.57 -9.65 20.06
N ALA A 172 4.25 -9.49 20.05
CA ALA A 172 3.55 -8.67 21.02
C ALA A 172 3.41 -9.40 22.34
N VAL A 173 3.68 -8.70 23.44
CA VAL A 173 3.40 -9.15 24.80
C VAL A 173 2.46 -8.14 25.44
N HIS A 174 1.40 -8.63 26.06
CA HIS A 174 0.55 -7.81 26.90
C HIS A 174 1.34 -7.41 28.16
N VAL A 175 1.43 -6.11 28.42
CA VAL A 175 2.19 -5.54 29.54
C VAL A 175 1.29 -5.29 30.73
N ASP A 176 0.19 -4.56 30.52
CA ASP A 176 -0.72 -4.16 31.60
C ASP A 176 -2.10 -3.76 31.05
N THR A 177 -3.11 -3.77 31.92
CA THR A 177 -4.47 -3.28 31.62
C THR A 177 -4.91 -2.29 32.71
N LEU A 178 -5.44 -1.14 32.30
CA LEU A 178 -5.98 -0.12 33.20
C LEU A 178 -7.43 0.17 32.84
N ALA A 179 -8.33 0.12 33.82
CA ALA A 179 -9.68 0.63 33.62
C ALA A 179 -9.65 2.16 33.49
N SER A 180 -10.13 2.67 32.37
CA SER A 180 -10.17 4.09 32.04
C SER A 180 -11.61 4.53 31.75
N PRO A 181 -12.00 5.78 32.00
CA PRO A 181 -13.30 6.29 31.54
C PRO A 181 -13.47 6.06 30.04
N HIS A 182 -14.65 5.57 29.65
CA HIS A 182 -14.98 5.34 28.25
C HIS A 182 -15.11 6.68 27.52
N ILE A 183 -14.50 6.76 26.34
CA ILE A 183 -14.38 7.99 25.52
C ILE A 183 -15.73 8.68 25.22
N PHE A 184 -16.82 7.90 25.12
CA PHE A 184 -18.17 8.42 24.82
C PHE A 184 -19.12 8.45 26.02
N ASN A 185 -18.66 8.01 27.20
CA ASN A 185 -19.49 7.97 28.39
C ASN A 185 -18.61 7.90 29.64
N ALA A 186 -18.43 9.02 30.34
CA ALA A 186 -17.62 9.11 31.55
C ALA A 186 -18.16 8.26 32.73
N ASP A 187 -19.43 7.84 32.69
CA ASP A 187 -20.03 6.92 33.67
C ASP A 187 -19.72 5.45 33.36
N LEU A 188 -19.14 5.16 32.19
CA LEU A 188 -18.69 3.83 31.79
C LEU A 188 -17.16 3.76 31.86
N LEU A 189 -16.66 2.55 32.13
CA LEU A 189 -15.23 2.24 32.06
C LEU A 189 -14.97 1.36 30.84
N VAL A 190 -13.80 1.56 30.23
CA VAL A 190 -13.23 0.72 29.19
C VAL A 190 -11.88 0.21 29.66
N ASP A 191 -11.54 -1.02 29.29
CA ASP A 191 -10.19 -1.55 29.50
C ASP A 191 -9.23 -0.89 28.51
N GLN A 192 -8.25 -0.17 29.06
CA GLN A 192 -7.10 0.34 28.33
C GLN A 192 -5.99 -0.71 28.38
N TYR A 193 -5.58 -1.21 27.21
CA TYR A 193 -4.51 -2.19 27.12
C TYR A 193 -3.17 -1.50 26.86
N LEU A 194 -2.10 -2.05 27.41
CA LEU A 194 -0.72 -1.74 27.06
C LEU A 194 -0.04 -3.00 26.54
N GLY A 195 0.42 -2.95 25.30
CA GLY A 195 1.28 -3.95 24.69
C GLY A 195 2.71 -3.44 24.56
N SER A 196 3.66 -4.36 24.56
CA SER A 196 5.04 -4.10 24.18
C SER A 196 5.45 -5.07 23.08
N PHE A 197 6.23 -4.56 22.13
CA PHE A 197 6.92 -5.38 21.16
C PHE A 197 8.41 -5.35 21.45
N ALA A 198 9.04 -6.51 21.27
CA ALA A 198 10.48 -6.62 21.18
C ALA A 198 10.83 -7.33 19.87
N ASN A 199 11.92 -6.90 19.23
CA ASN A 199 12.46 -7.61 18.10
C ASN A 199 13.16 -8.90 18.61
N LEU A 200 12.45 -10.03 18.61
CA LEU A 200 13.01 -11.31 19.08
C LEU A 200 14.02 -11.93 18.10
N HIS A 201 14.28 -11.30 16.95
CA HIS A 201 15.05 -11.88 15.85
C HIS A 201 16.26 -11.05 15.42
N TRP A 202 17.13 -10.64 16.35
CA TRP A 202 18.55 -10.38 16.03
C TRP A 202 19.45 -11.64 16.17
N LYS A 203 18.93 -12.81 15.81
CA LYS A 203 19.79 -13.77 15.10
C LYS A 203 19.67 -13.46 13.62
N ARG A 204 20.55 -12.58 13.16
CA ARG A 204 21.12 -12.75 11.82
C ARG A 204 21.80 -14.13 11.86
N MET A 205 21.02 -15.21 11.65
CA MET A 205 21.57 -16.36 10.97
C MET A 205 22.26 -15.72 9.79
N SER A 206 23.58 -15.77 9.79
CA SER A 206 24.37 -15.60 8.59
C SER A 206 23.63 -16.43 7.56
N SER A 207 22.82 -15.76 6.74
CA SER A 207 22.17 -16.41 5.63
C SER A 207 23.31 -17.12 4.92
N PRO A 208 23.16 -18.39 4.49
CA PRO A 208 24.07 -18.87 3.46
C PRO A 208 24.15 -17.73 2.44
N PRO A 209 25.36 -17.26 2.08
CA PRO A 209 25.56 -15.98 1.42
C PRO A 209 24.46 -15.86 0.37
N LYS A 210 23.60 -14.83 0.52
CA LYS A 210 22.47 -14.64 -0.40
C LYS A 210 23.09 -14.83 -1.78
N PRO A 211 22.62 -15.80 -2.61
CA PRO A 211 23.07 -15.82 -3.99
C PRO A 211 22.85 -14.41 -4.48
N ASN A 212 23.92 -13.78 -4.98
CA ASN A 212 24.02 -12.34 -5.23
C ASN A 212 22.62 -11.77 -5.45
N GLY A 213 22.16 -10.91 -4.52
CA GLY A 213 20.93 -10.17 -4.78
C GLY A 213 21.03 -9.55 -6.19
N PRO A 214 19.93 -9.22 -6.87
CA PRO A 214 19.96 -8.83 -8.28
C PRO A 214 20.95 -7.67 -8.61
N TRP A 215 21.46 -7.00 -7.58
CA TRP A 215 22.40 -5.88 -7.61
C TRP A 215 23.88 -6.24 -7.32
N GLY A 216 24.24 -7.51 -7.12
CA GLY A 216 25.61 -7.93 -6.81
C GLY A 216 26.11 -7.48 -5.42
N ASN A 217 27.40 -7.15 -5.32
CA ASN A 217 28.05 -6.65 -4.09
C ASN A 217 27.87 -5.13 -3.88
N GLY A 218 27.15 -4.44 -4.77
CA GLY A 218 26.91 -2.99 -4.68
C GLY A 218 25.77 -2.63 -3.71
N PRO A 219 25.70 -1.36 -3.27
CA PRO A 219 24.55 -0.87 -2.51
C PRO A 219 23.27 -0.95 -3.37
N LYS A 220 22.13 -1.21 -2.71
CA LYS A 220 20.81 -1.15 -3.37
C LYS A 220 20.58 0.31 -3.84
N PRO A 221 20.15 0.53 -5.09
CA PRO A 221 19.82 1.87 -5.58
C PRO A 221 18.72 2.53 -4.74
N THR A 222 18.73 3.86 -4.65
CA THR A 222 17.62 4.62 -4.04
C THR A 222 16.35 4.52 -4.90
N ARG A 223 15.19 4.88 -4.33
CA ARG A 223 13.92 4.92 -5.08
C ARG A 223 14.01 5.88 -6.27
N GLU A 224 14.52 7.08 -6.06
CA GLU A 224 14.74 8.08 -7.10
C GLU A 224 15.67 7.58 -8.21
N GLU A 225 16.75 6.86 -7.86
CA GLU A 225 17.65 6.27 -8.85
C GLU A 225 16.96 5.20 -9.69
N MET A 226 16.09 4.39 -9.07
CA MET A 226 15.30 3.40 -9.79
C MET A 226 14.27 4.07 -10.71
N GLU A 227 13.55 5.08 -10.22
CA GLU A 227 12.56 5.85 -11.00
C GLU A 227 13.22 6.54 -12.20
N ARG A 228 14.37 7.21 -12.00
CA ARG A 228 15.13 7.81 -13.10
C ARG A 228 15.57 6.78 -14.13
N ARG A 229 16.09 5.62 -13.69
CA ARG A 229 16.48 4.54 -14.60
C ARG A 229 15.28 4.00 -15.39
N THR A 230 14.12 3.87 -14.73
CA THR A 230 12.88 3.44 -15.35
C THR A 230 12.42 4.43 -16.43
N ASP A 231 12.45 5.73 -16.14
CA ASP A 231 12.10 6.74 -17.15
C ASP A 231 13.08 6.76 -18.34
N GLU A 232 14.39 6.71 -18.08
CA GLU A 232 15.41 6.68 -19.13
C GLU A 232 15.31 5.42 -20.00
N ASN A 233 15.15 4.24 -19.39
CA ASN A 233 15.06 2.99 -20.12
C ASN A 233 13.77 2.91 -20.94
N SER A 234 12.64 3.38 -20.39
CA SER A 234 11.38 3.41 -21.14
C SER A 234 11.42 4.37 -22.32
N ALA A 235 12.09 5.53 -22.20
CA ALA A 235 12.33 6.42 -23.33
C ALA A 235 13.20 5.76 -24.42
N LYS A 236 14.34 5.16 -24.02
CA LYS A 236 15.26 4.46 -24.94
C LYS A 236 14.59 3.27 -25.62
N CYS A 237 13.75 2.53 -24.89
CA CYS A 237 12.99 1.41 -25.42
C CYS A 237 12.06 1.87 -26.55
N LEU A 238 11.33 2.98 -26.35
CA LEU A 238 10.48 3.53 -27.41
C LEU A 238 11.27 3.94 -28.64
N GLU A 239 12.42 4.62 -28.47
CA GLU A 239 13.27 4.99 -29.61
C GLU A 239 13.83 3.77 -30.34
N TYR A 240 14.24 2.73 -29.61
CA TYR A 240 14.66 1.45 -30.18
C TYR A 240 13.54 0.81 -31.01
N VAL A 241 12.30 0.77 -30.50
CA VAL A 241 11.15 0.27 -31.27
C VAL A 241 10.88 1.12 -32.51
N LYS A 242 10.95 2.45 -32.42
CA LYS A 242 10.75 3.33 -33.58
C LYS A 242 11.76 3.07 -34.71
N GLU A 243 12.99 2.73 -34.36
CA GLU A 243 14.07 2.46 -35.30
C GLU A 243 13.98 1.06 -35.91
N HIS A 244 13.60 0.05 -35.11
CA HIS A 244 13.76 -1.36 -35.48
C HIS A 244 12.46 -2.11 -35.77
N ALA A 245 11.31 -1.70 -35.22
CA ALA A 245 10.07 -2.44 -35.40
C ALA A 245 9.40 -2.17 -36.75
N GLU A 246 8.82 -3.22 -37.32
CA GLU A 246 7.98 -3.11 -38.51
C GLU A 246 6.63 -2.46 -38.16
N ARG A 247 6.29 -1.36 -38.85
CA ARG A 247 5.03 -0.65 -38.63
C ARG A 247 3.83 -1.53 -39.00
N GLY A 248 2.85 -1.58 -38.11
CA GLY A 248 1.65 -2.40 -38.27
C GLY A 248 1.84 -3.86 -37.87
N ASN A 249 2.99 -4.22 -37.28
CA ASN A 249 3.30 -5.57 -36.85
C ASN A 249 3.51 -5.64 -35.32
N PRO A 250 2.47 -6.00 -34.54
CA PRO A 250 2.59 -6.12 -33.08
C PRO A 250 3.67 -7.09 -32.61
N ALA A 251 3.88 -8.20 -33.33
CA ALA A 251 4.91 -9.18 -32.98
C ALA A 251 6.31 -8.56 -33.08
N SER A 252 6.59 -7.81 -34.15
CA SER A 252 7.86 -7.10 -34.29
C SER A 252 8.10 -6.06 -33.19
N VAL A 253 7.04 -5.37 -32.73
CA VAL A 253 7.12 -4.44 -31.60
C VAL A 253 7.48 -5.18 -30.31
N ILE A 254 6.81 -6.29 -30.01
CA ILE A 254 7.08 -7.12 -28.82
C ILE A 254 8.51 -7.66 -28.85
N ASP A 255 8.95 -8.18 -29.99
CA ASP A 255 10.31 -8.71 -30.19
C ASP A 255 11.38 -7.63 -29.93
N CYS A 256 11.17 -6.41 -30.43
CA CYS A 256 12.08 -5.28 -30.16
C CYS A 256 12.13 -4.90 -28.67
N ILE A 257 10.99 -4.93 -27.97
CA ILE A 257 10.95 -4.65 -26.54
C ILE A 257 11.68 -5.76 -25.75
N ASP A 258 11.49 -7.02 -26.11
CA ASP A 258 12.18 -8.16 -25.48
C ASP A 258 13.70 -8.12 -25.76
N GLU A 259 14.11 -7.78 -26.98
CA GLU A 259 15.52 -7.58 -27.32
C GLU A 259 16.13 -6.44 -26.49
N PHE A 260 15.44 -5.30 -26.39
CA PHE A 260 15.88 -4.19 -25.54
C PHE A 260 15.97 -4.60 -24.06
N ALA A 261 14.98 -5.31 -23.54
CA ALA A 261 14.92 -5.79 -22.17
C ALA A 261 15.98 -6.86 -21.84
N SER A 262 16.58 -7.50 -22.86
CA SER A 262 17.64 -8.50 -22.65
C SER A 262 18.92 -7.91 -22.04
N THR A 263 19.14 -6.60 -22.23
CA THR A 263 20.32 -5.88 -21.72
C THR A 263 19.97 -4.67 -20.85
N ASN A 264 18.70 -4.25 -20.82
CA ASN A 264 18.23 -3.12 -20.05
C ASN A 264 17.15 -3.56 -19.06
N HIS A 265 17.17 -2.97 -17.85
CA HIS A 265 16.15 -3.25 -16.85
C HIS A 265 14.79 -2.68 -17.30
N MET A 266 13.80 -3.57 -17.45
CA MET A 266 12.41 -3.27 -17.80
C MET A 266 11.48 -4.04 -16.84
N MET A 267 10.28 -3.50 -16.59
CA MET A 267 9.30 -4.08 -15.66
C MET A 267 8.16 -4.81 -16.38
N ASN A 268 8.44 -5.35 -17.56
CA ASN A 268 7.42 -6.05 -18.34
C ASN A 268 7.05 -7.39 -17.69
N ILE A 269 5.78 -7.80 -17.80
CA ILE A 269 5.33 -9.16 -17.44
C ILE A 269 6.17 -10.26 -18.10
N GLY A 270 6.70 -9.99 -19.30
CA GLY A 270 7.62 -10.86 -20.02
C GLY A 270 6.98 -12.15 -20.54
N GLN A 271 7.79 -13.00 -21.16
CA GLN A 271 7.30 -14.15 -21.92
C GLN A 271 6.69 -15.28 -21.08
N VAL A 272 7.27 -15.60 -19.92
CA VAL A 272 6.83 -16.74 -19.09
C VAL A 272 5.45 -16.48 -18.49
N LYS A 273 5.26 -15.31 -17.86
CA LYS A 273 3.98 -14.92 -17.28
C LYS A 273 2.97 -14.53 -18.34
N GLY A 274 3.41 -13.78 -19.34
CA GLY A 274 2.56 -13.38 -20.46
C GLY A 274 1.93 -14.58 -21.16
N ALA A 275 2.63 -15.72 -21.26
CA ALA A 275 2.08 -16.93 -21.87
C ALA A 275 0.86 -17.50 -21.10
N VAL A 276 0.82 -17.37 -19.77
CA VAL A 276 -0.35 -17.78 -18.97
C VAL A 276 -1.55 -16.89 -19.30
N ILE A 277 -1.33 -15.58 -19.41
CA ILE A 277 -2.39 -14.63 -19.79
C ILE A 277 -2.84 -14.87 -21.24
N ASP A 278 -1.91 -15.18 -22.14
CA ASP A 278 -2.24 -15.54 -23.52
C ASP A 278 -3.16 -16.77 -23.58
N GLU A 279 -2.96 -17.77 -22.71
CA GLU A 279 -3.85 -18.93 -22.61
C GLU A 279 -5.26 -18.53 -22.16
N GLU A 280 -5.38 -17.66 -21.15
CA GLU A 280 -6.68 -17.16 -20.69
C GLU A 280 -7.40 -16.34 -21.78
N ILE A 281 -6.67 -15.50 -22.52
CA ILE A 281 -7.21 -14.77 -23.68
C ILE A 281 -7.71 -15.75 -24.75
N ARG A 282 -6.95 -16.80 -25.08
CA ARG A 282 -7.36 -17.81 -26.08
C ARG A 282 -8.58 -18.63 -25.63
N LYS A 283 -8.67 -18.95 -24.34
CA LYS A 283 -9.81 -19.68 -23.75
C LYS A 283 -11.06 -18.82 -23.75
N LYS A 284 -10.96 -17.58 -23.25
CA LYS A 284 -12.08 -16.66 -23.05
C LYS A 284 -12.56 -16.00 -24.34
N LYS A 285 -11.64 -15.72 -25.27
CA LYS A 285 -11.87 -14.92 -26.50
C LYS A 285 -12.55 -13.58 -26.18
N PRO A 286 -11.93 -12.75 -25.33
CA PRO A 286 -12.59 -11.58 -24.75
C PRO A 286 -12.91 -10.51 -25.81
N ALA A 287 -14.17 -10.09 -25.89
CA ALA A 287 -14.57 -8.96 -26.73
C ALA A 287 -14.09 -7.63 -26.11
N VAL A 288 -14.11 -7.54 -24.78
CA VAL A 288 -13.65 -6.35 -24.06
C VAL A 288 -12.60 -6.73 -23.02
N MET A 289 -11.45 -6.07 -23.06
CA MET A 289 -10.40 -6.21 -22.06
C MET A 289 -10.08 -4.86 -21.43
N ALA A 290 -9.69 -4.88 -20.16
CA ALA A 290 -9.16 -3.72 -19.46
C ALA A 290 -7.84 -4.04 -18.75
N GLU A 291 -6.89 -3.11 -18.77
CA GLU A 291 -5.58 -3.21 -18.15
C GLU A 291 -5.33 -2.04 -17.20
N LEU A 292 -4.85 -2.34 -15.99
CA LEU A 292 -4.46 -1.36 -14.99
C LEU A 292 -2.93 -1.41 -14.85
N GLY A 293 -2.26 -0.38 -15.36
CA GLY A 293 -0.80 -0.28 -15.44
C GLY A 293 -0.28 -0.74 -16.79
N ALA A 294 0.14 0.20 -17.64
CA ALA A 294 0.59 -0.09 -19.00
C ALA A 294 2.10 0.04 -19.16
N TYR A 295 2.73 0.89 -18.34
CA TYR A 295 4.15 1.22 -18.39
C TYR A 295 4.61 1.61 -19.81
N THR A 296 5.36 0.76 -20.52
CA THR A 296 5.80 1.03 -21.91
C THR A 296 4.88 0.44 -22.98
N GLY A 297 3.81 -0.23 -22.59
CA GLY A 297 2.80 -0.81 -23.49
C GLY A 297 3.14 -2.22 -23.98
N TYR A 298 4.05 -2.93 -23.32
CA TYR A 298 4.39 -4.32 -23.70
C TYR A 298 3.19 -5.25 -23.60
N SER A 299 2.56 -5.29 -22.41
CA SER A 299 1.34 -6.06 -22.14
C SER A 299 0.18 -5.56 -22.99
N THR A 300 -0.01 -4.25 -23.10
CA THR A 300 -1.02 -3.64 -23.97
C THR A 300 -0.93 -4.15 -25.42
N VAL A 301 0.26 -4.08 -26.05
CA VAL A 301 0.44 -4.53 -27.45
C VAL A 301 0.27 -6.05 -27.57
N ARG A 302 0.88 -6.81 -26.64
CA ARG A 302 0.79 -8.27 -26.61
C ARG A 302 -0.65 -8.75 -26.52
N PHE A 303 -1.37 -8.28 -25.51
CA PHE A 303 -2.71 -8.76 -25.19
C PHE A 303 -3.75 -8.21 -26.16
N ALA A 304 -3.69 -6.93 -26.56
CA ALA A 304 -4.61 -6.40 -27.57
C ALA A 304 -4.44 -7.08 -28.93
N SER A 305 -3.19 -7.37 -29.36
CA SER A 305 -2.94 -8.09 -30.60
C SER A 305 -3.54 -9.49 -30.58
N LEU A 306 -3.31 -10.24 -29.49
CA LEU A 306 -3.87 -11.59 -29.34
C LEU A 306 -5.41 -11.55 -29.22
N GLN A 307 -5.95 -10.59 -28.48
CA GLN A 307 -7.39 -10.35 -28.40
C GLN A 307 -7.98 -10.16 -29.80
N ARG A 308 -7.35 -9.30 -30.64
CA ARG A 308 -7.79 -9.05 -32.02
C ARG A 308 -7.82 -10.31 -32.86
N GLU A 309 -6.81 -11.17 -32.68
CA GLU A 309 -6.67 -12.44 -33.38
C GLU A 309 -7.81 -13.39 -33.02
N VAL A 310 -8.14 -13.52 -31.73
CA VAL A 310 -9.09 -14.53 -31.23
C VAL A 310 -10.55 -14.07 -31.18
N ALA A 311 -10.79 -12.77 -31.01
CA ALA A 311 -12.12 -12.17 -30.86
C ALA A 311 -12.52 -11.28 -32.06
N GLY A 312 -11.59 -10.95 -32.94
CA GLY A 312 -11.83 -10.15 -34.14
C GLY A 312 -11.61 -8.65 -33.96
N LYS A 313 -11.77 -7.89 -35.05
CA LYS A 313 -11.46 -6.45 -35.12
C LYS A 313 -12.40 -5.56 -34.30
N GLU A 314 -13.58 -6.05 -33.96
CA GLU A 314 -14.55 -5.34 -33.12
C GLU A 314 -14.25 -5.47 -31.61
N SER A 315 -13.27 -6.30 -31.24
CA SER A 315 -12.81 -6.35 -29.85
C SER A 315 -12.11 -5.07 -29.46
N HIS A 316 -12.20 -4.67 -28.19
CA HIS A 316 -11.62 -3.43 -27.70
C HIS A 316 -10.79 -3.65 -26.44
N TYR A 317 -9.68 -2.92 -26.34
CA TYR A 317 -8.75 -2.99 -25.22
C TYR A 317 -8.64 -1.61 -24.56
N TYR A 318 -8.98 -1.51 -23.29
CA TYR A 318 -8.87 -0.29 -22.50
C TYR A 318 -7.66 -0.38 -21.59
N SER A 319 -6.72 0.56 -21.68
CA SER A 319 -5.49 0.57 -20.89
C SER A 319 -5.44 1.84 -20.05
N PHE A 320 -5.28 1.67 -18.73
CA PHE A 320 -5.25 2.76 -17.76
C PHE A 320 -3.81 2.91 -17.25
N GLU A 321 -3.21 4.08 -17.50
CA GLU A 321 -1.83 4.37 -17.13
C GLU A 321 -1.75 5.66 -16.32
N TYR A 322 -1.25 5.56 -15.09
CA TYR A 322 -1.15 6.66 -14.15
C TYR A 322 -0.27 7.80 -14.70
N SER A 323 0.91 7.46 -15.22
CA SER A 323 1.87 8.48 -15.67
C SER A 323 1.51 9.02 -17.05
N PRO A 324 1.33 10.35 -17.21
CA PRO A 324 1.08 10.94 -18.52
C PRO A 324 2.24 10.69 -19.51
N VAL A 325 3.47 10.59 -19.00
CA VAL A 325 4.66 10.30 -19.80
C VAL A 325 4.61 8.87 -20.35
N PHE A 326 4.32 7.89 -19.49
CA PHE A 326 4.20 6.50 -19.91
C PHE A 326 2.99 6.28 -20.81
N ALA A 327 1.85 6.88 -20.51
CA ALA A 327 0.66 6.81 -21.37
C ALA A 327 0.95 7.35 -22.79
N ALA A 328 1.73 8.43 -22.92
CA ALA A 328 2.16 8.93 -24.23
C ALA A 328 3.05 7.90 -24.97
N ARG A 329 3.95 7.22 -24.26
CA ARG A 329 4.79 6.15 -24.82
C ARG A 329 3.96 4.94 -25.26
N VAL A 330 2.97 4.53 -24.45
CA VAL A 330 2.03 3.44 -24.79
C VAL A 330 1.26 3.77 -26.06
N ARG A 331 0.72 5.00 -26.20
CA ARG A 331 0.02 5.43 -27.42
C ARG A 331 0.91 5.35 -28.66
N GLU A 332 2.18 5.75 -28.57
CA GLU A 332 3.12 5.61 -29.67
C GLU A 332 3.44 4.13 -29.97
N MET A 333 3.61 3.29 -28.95
CA MET A 333 3.85 1.85 -29.10
C MET A 333 2.68 1.15 -29.81
N VAL A 334 1.45 1.43 -29.37
CA VAL A 334 0.18 0.97 -29.96
C VAL A 334 0.05 1.42 -31.42
N LYS A 335 0.45 2.66 -31.72
CA LYS A 335 0.44 3.21 -33.09
C LYS A 335 1.45 2.51 -33.98
N ILE A 336 2.66 2.27 -33.51
CA ILE A 336 3.68 1.51 -34.27
C ILE A 336 3.18 0.09 -34.53
N ALA A 337 2.53 -0.54 -33.54
CA ALA A 337 1.95 -1.88 -33.68
C ALA A 337 0.70 -1.93 -34.60
N GLY A 338 0.13 -0.79 -35.02
CA GLY A 338 -1.09 -0.76 -35.84
C GLY A 338 -2.34 -1.21 -35.07
N LEU A 339 -2.42 -0.83 -33.79
CA LEU A 339 -3.52 -1.16 -32.86
C LEU A 339 -4.35 0.07 -32.44
N SER A 340 -4.10 1.24 -33.03
CA SER A 340 -4.72 2.51 -32.60
C SER A 340 -6.25 2.53 -32.61
N GLU A 341 -6.89 1.78 -33.52
CA GLU A 341 -8.37 1.70 -33.59
C GLU A 341 -8.95 0.73 -32.54
N GLN A 342 -8.12 -0.15 -31.97
CA GLN A 342 -8.54 -1.20 -31.04
C GLN A 342 -8.26 -0.82 -29.57
N VAL A 343 -7.25 0.02 -29.34
CA VAL A 343 -6.76 0.33 -27.99
C VAL A 343 -7.10 1.76 -27.62
N THR A 344 -7.75 1.95 -26.47
CA THR A 344 -7.91 3.26 -25.84
C THR A 344 -7.03 3.35 -24.60
N VAL A 345 -6.23 4.41 -24.51
CA VAL A 345 -5.34 4.67 -23.37
C VAL A 345 -5.87 5.85 -22.57
N TYR A 346 -6.23 5.62 -21.31
CA TYR A 346 -6.59 6.65 -20.33
C TYR A 346 -5.37 7.03 -19.48
N VAL A 347 -5.30 8.30 -19.11
CA VAL A 347 -4.22 8.86 -18.29
C VAL A 347 -4.75 9.12 -16.89
N GLY A 348 -4.01 8.71 -15.87
CA GLY A 348 -4.36 8.90 -14.46
C GLY A 348 -4.67 7.58 -13.75
N ALA A 349 -5.00 7.68 -12.46
CA ALA A 349 -5.33 6.50 -11.66
C ALA A 349 -6.58 5.80 -12.21
N PHE A 350 -6.67 4.49 -12.02
CA PHE A 350 -7.87 3.74 -12.38
C PHE A 350 -9.08 4.23 -11.56
N SER A 351 -8.87 4.57 -10.28
CA SER A 351 -9.87 5.18 -9.40
C SER A 351 -10.55 6.43 -9.97
N ASP A 352 -9.86 7.18 -10.81
CA ASP A 352 -10.39 8.41 -11.40
C ASP A 352 -11.11 8.16 -12.73
N ASN A 353 -10.85 7.00 -13.36
CA ASN A 353 -11.24 6.72 -14.74
C ASN A 353 -12.11 5.46 -14.90
N TYR A 354 -12.34 4.65 -13.85
CA TYR A 354 -13.06 3.38 -13.95
C TYR A 354 -14.48 3.54 -14.52
N GLU A 355 -15.10 4.71 -14.34
CA GLU A 355 -16.41 5.06 -14.88
C GLU A 355 -16.47 5.08 -16.42
N GLU A 356 -15.33 5.21 -17.10
CA GLU A 356 -15.23 5.09 -18.56
C GLU A 356 -15.64 3.69 -19.05
N LEU A 357 -15.59 2.69 -18.16
CA LEU A 357 -16.04 1.33 -18.45
C LEU A 357 -17.53 1.11 -18.14
N ARG A 358 -18.23 2.08 -17.53
CA ARG A 358 -19.64 1.94 -17.15
C ARG A 358 -20.49 1.53 -18.37
N GLY A 359 -21.36 0.56 -18.16
CA GLY A 359 -22.24 0.00 -19.20
C GLY A 359 -21.55 -0.97 -20.16
N LYS A 360 -20.26 -1.29 -19.96
CA LYS A 360 -19.54 -2.33 -20.70
C LYS A 360 -19.48 -3.59 -19.86
N GLN A 361 -19.48 -4.75 -20.54
CA GLN A 361 -19.16 -6.03 -19.92
C GLN A 361 -17.70 -6.31 -20.22
N VAL A 362 -16.86 -6.34 -19.20
CA VAL A 362 -15.43 -6.59 -19.34
C VAL A 362 -15.18 -8.07 -19.14
N ASP A 363 -14.68 -8.73 -20.18
CA ASP A 363 -14.43 -10.16 -20.20
C ASP A 363 -13.16 -10.55 -19.45
N LEU A 364 -12.15 -9.67 -19.49
CA LEU A 364 -10.88 -9.87 -18.80
C LEU A 364 -10.28 -8.55 -18.31
N TYR A 365 -9.98 -8.51 -17.01
CA TYR A 365 -9.14 -7.47 -16.39
C TYR A 365 -7.72 -7.99 -16.19
N PHE A 366 -6.72 -7.20 -16.56
CA PHE A 366 -5.31 -7.43 -16.24
C PHE A 366 -4.82 -6.35 -15.27
N ILE A 367 -4.28 -6.75 -14.12
CA ILE A 367 -3.83 -5.85 -13.05
C ILE A 367 -2.32 -6.00 -12.86
N ASP A 368 -1.55 -4.96 -13.20
CA ASP A 368 -0.08 -4.92 -13.04
C ASP A 368 0.48 -3.53 -12.69
N HIS A 369 -0.27 -2.76 -11.89
CA HIS A 369 0.15 -1.43 -11.44
C HIS A 369 0.71 -1.45 -10.00
N GLU A 370 0.57 -0.36 -9.24
CA GLU A 370 0.97 -0.25 -7.84
C GLU A 370 0.23 -1.28 -6.96
N LYS A 371 0.97 -2.07 -6.17
CA LYS A 371 0.40 -3.26 -5.51
C LYS A 371 -0.46 -2.89 -4.30
N THR A 372 -0.21 -1.74 -3.68
CA THR A 372 -0.95 -1.28 -2.50
C THR A 372 -2.41 -0.93 -2.80
N VAL A 373 -2.77 -0.73 -4.07
CA VAL A 373 -4.12 -0.34 -4.49
C VAL A 373 -4.86 -1.44 -5.27
N TYR A 374 -4.30 -2.65 -5.35
CA TYR A 374 -4.96 -3.78 -6.02
C TYR A 374 -6.32 -4.11 -5.42
N LEU A 375 -6.45 -4.11 -4.09
CA LEU A 375 -7.71 -4.42 -3.42
C LEU A 375 -8.73 -3.29 -3.61
N SER A 376 -8.33 -2.02 -3.50
CA SER A 376 -9.24 -0.90 -3.72
C SER A 376 -9.76 -0.88 -5.16
N ASP A 377 -8.88 -1.12 -6.14
CA ASP A 377 -9.27 -1.14 -7.55
C ASP A 377 -10.12 -2.37 -7.88
N LEU A 378 -9.87 -3.54 -7.27
CA LEU A 378 -10.75 -4.69 -7.37
C LEU A 378 -12.16 -4.39 -6.85
N LYS A 379 -12.27 -3.66 -5.72
CA LYS A 379 -13.58 -3.23 -5.19
C LYS A 379 -14.29 -2.26 -6.13
N LEU A 380 -13.55 -1.36 -6.79
CA LEU A 380 -14.11 -0.49 -7.83
C LEU A 380 -14.59 -1.29 -9.05
N ILE A 381 -13.82 -2.29 -9.50
CA ILE A 381 -14.24 -3.21 -10.57
C ILE A 381 -15.56 -3.90 -10.20
N LEU A 382 -15.66 -4.43 -8.98
CA LEU A 382 -16.90 -5.03 -8.47
C LEU A 382 -18.07 -4.04 -8.43
N GLY A 383 -17.85 -2.84 -7.87
CA GLY A 383 -18.87 -1.79 -7.74
C GLY A 383 -19.29 -1.16 -9.06
N SER A 384 -18.46 -1.24 -10.10
CA SER A 384 -18.75 -0.71 -11.44
C SER A 384 -19.76 -1.56 -12.25
N GLU A 385 -20.11 -2.75 -11.74
CA GLU A 385 -21.00 -3.71 -12.41
C GLU A 385 -20.55 -4.12 -13.82
N THR A 386 -19.25 -4.03 -14.09
CA THR A 386 -18.66 -4.39 -15.39
C THR A 386 -18.35 -5.88 -15.53
N LEU A 387 -18.30 -6.61 -14.40
CA LEU A 387 -18.09 -8.06 -14.39
C LEU A 387 -19.38 -8.81 -14.69
N VAL A 388 -19.27 -9.89 -15.46
CA VAL A 388 -20.34 -10.87 -15.68
C VAL A 388 -19.83 -12.27 -15.32
N PRO A 389 -20.69 -13.23 -14.96
CA PRO A 389 -20.25 -14.59 -14.67
C PRO A 389 -19.36 -15.15 -15.80
N GLY A 390 -18.17 -15.59 -15.42
CA GLY A 390 -17.11 -16.03 -16.32
C GLY A 390 -16.11 -14.94 -16.73
N SER A 391 -16.27 -13.67 -16.31
CA SER A 391 -15.21 -12.65 -16.43
C SER A 391 -13.96 -13.09 -15.68
N VAL A 392 -12.79 -12.77 -16.23
CA VAL A 392 -11.50 -13.18 -15.66
C VAL A 392 -10.77 -11.96 -15.11
N ILE A 393 -10.17 -12.09 -13.94
CA ILE A 393 -9.24 -11.13 -13.36
C ILE A 393 -7.88 -11.81 -13.26
N ALA A 394 -6.92 -11.27 -14.00
CA ALA A 394 -5.54 -11.70 -13.97
C ALA A 394 -4.69 -10.64 -13.28
N ALA A 395 -4.05 -10.97 -12.16
CA ALA A 395 -3.24 -10.05 -11.39
C ALA A 395 -1.80 -10.55 -11.29
N ASP A 396 -0.85 -9.73 -11.75
CA ASP A 396 0.57 -10.03 -11.71
C ASP A 396 1.22 -9.58 -10.40
N ASN A 397 2.36 -10.19 -10.06
CA ASN A 397 3.23 -9.85 -8.95
C ASN A 397 2.56 -9.91 -7.56
N VAL A 398 1.58 -10.81 -7.40
CA VAL A 398 0.75 -10.89 -6.18
C VAL A 398 1.52 -11.42 -4.97
N VAL A 399 2.70 -12.04 -5.17
CA VAL A 399 3.62 -12.47 -4.10
C VAL A 399 4.89 -11.62 -4.06
N ARG A 400 5.40 -11.14 -5.20
CA ARG A 400 6.61 -10.33 -5.30
C ARG A 400 6.47 -9.22 -6.36
N PRO A 401 6.44 -7.93 -5.96
CA PRO A 401 6.59 -7.40 -4.60
C PRO A 401 5.47 -7.76 -3.61
N GLY A 402 4.27 -8.12 -4.07
CA GLY A 402 3.21 -8.68 -3.23
C GLY A 402 1.98 -7.79 -3.06
N ALA A 403 0.79 -8.40 -3.12
CA ALA A 403 -0.51 -7.79 -2.87
C ALA A 403 -1.33 -8.70 -1.93
N PRO A 404 -0.96 -8.81 -0.64
CA PRO A 404 -1.47 -9.83 0.26
C PRO A 404 -2.95 -9.66 0.60
N ASP A 405 -3.43 -8.43 0.67
CA ASP A 405 -4.82 -8.04 0.91
C ASP A 405 -5.72 -8.39 -0.28
N TYR A 406 -5.25 -8.16 -1.51
CA TYR A 406 -5.91 -8.65 -2.73
C TYR A 406 -6.03 -10.17 -2.73
N ILE A 407 -4.95 -10.91 -2.43
CA ILE A 407 -4.99 -12.38 -2.35
C ILE A 407 -5.99 -12.83 -1.29
N GLU A 408 -5.92 -12.25 -0.08
CA GLU A 408 -6.80 -12.61 1.03
C GLU A 408 -8.26 -12.39 0.67
N PHE A 409 -8.59 -11.28 -0.01
CA PHE A 409 -9.94 -11.03 -0.48
C PHE A 409 -10.37 -12.03 -1.56
N ILE A 410 -9.61 -12.12 -2.66
CA ILE A 410 -10.07 -12.84 -3.86
C ILE A 410 -10.09 -14.36 -3.69
N GLU A 411 -9.29 -14.92 -2.78
CA GLU A 411 -9.30 -16.35 -2.47
C GLU A 411 -10.41 -16.76 -1.49
N ASN A 412 -10.98 -15.82 -0.74
CA ASN A 412 -12.01 -16.09 0.28
C ASN A 412 -13.41 -15.58 -0.09
N ASP A 413 -13.56 -14.75 -1.12
CA ASP A 413 -14.85 -14.30 -1.61
C ASP A 413 -15.51 -15.35 -2.52
N ALA A 414 -16.73 -15.77 -2.17
CA ALA A 414 -17.48 -16.81 -2.89
C ALA A 414 -17.87 -16.41 -4.32
N GLN A 415 -17.81 -15.12 -4.66
CA GLN A 415 -18.03 -14.63 -6.01
C GLN A 415 -16.86 -14.97 -6.95
N PHE A 416 -15.75 -15.52 -6.46
CA PHE A 416 -14.59 -15.85 -7.28
C PHE A 416 -14.15 -17.31 -7.14
N SER A 417 -13.66 -17.86 -8.25
CA SER A 417 -12.80 -19.05 -8.24
C SER A 417 -11.39 -18.61 -8.64
N ALA A 418 -10.48 -18.57 -7.67
CA ALA A 418 -9.11 -18.10 -7.85
C ALA A 418 -8.08 -19.24 -7.83
N VAL A 419 -7.08 -19.14 -8.70
CA VAL A 419 -5.91 -20.03 -8.75
C VAL A 419 -4.65 -19.18 -8.92
N ARG A 420 -3.60 -19.50 -8.17
CA ARG A 420 -2.27 -18.93 -8.39
C ARG A 420 -1.38 -19.86 -9.19
N HIS A 421 -0.73 -19.31 -10.21
CA HIS A 421 0.24 -20.03 -11.02
C HIS A 421 1.65 -19.90 -10.41
N THR A 422 2.29 -21.04 -10.16
CA THR A 422 3.69 -21.08 -9.69
C THR A 422 4.65 -20.96 -10.88
N ILE A 423 5.47 -19.91 -10.87
CA ILE A 423 6.24 -19.45 -12.02
C ILE A 423 7.59 -18.88 -11.59
N HIS A 424 8.57 -18.89 -12.50
CA HIS A 424 9.87 -18.30 -12.26
C HIS A 424 9.78 -16.78 -12.28
N CYS A 425 10.08 -16.16 -11.15
CA CYS A 425 10.02 -14.71 -10.94
C CYS A 425 11.42 -14.12 -10.85
N GLY A 426 11.59 -12.93 -11.42
CA GLY A 426 12.83 -12.15 -11.34
C GLY A 426 14.05 -12.81 -12.00
N ASN A 427 15.18 -12.11 -11.90
CA ASN A 427 16.46 -12.59 -12.43
C ASN A 427 17.04 -13.77 -11.63
N ASP A 428 16.64 -13.90 -10.37
CA ASP A 428 16.98 -15.04 -9.49
C ASP A 428 16.17 -16.30 -9.81
N ARG A 429 15.17 -16.20 -10.71
CA ARG A 429 14.33 -17.31 -11.21
C ARG A 429 13.72 -18.13 -10.07
N VAL A 430 13.31 -17.48 -8.98
CA VAL A 430 12.66 -18.17 -7.87
C VAL A 430 11.25 -18.56 -8.28
N LEU A 431 10.85 -19.81 -8.01
CA LEU A 431 9.48 -20.28 -8.24
C LEU A 431 8.55 -19.73 -7.16
N LEU A 432 7.56 -18.95 -7.55
CA LEU A 432 6.54 -18.39 -6.66
C LEU A 432 5.15 -18.46 -7.29
N PRO A 433 4.08 -18.64 -6.49
CA PRO A 433 2.69 -18.54 -6.95
C PRO A 433 2.30 -17.07 -7.17
N ASP A 434 2.97 -16.41 -8.13
CA ASP A 434 3.05 -14.94 -8.24
C ASP A 434 2.07 -14.32 -9.23
N LEU A 435 1.35 -15.15 -9.99
CA LEU A 435 0.33 -14.74 -10.93
C LEU A 435 -1.01 -15.32 -10.49
N SER A 436 -1.99 -14.47 -10.17
CA SER A 436 -3.34 -14.89 -9.77
C SER A 436 -4.28 -14.81 -10.96
N ILE A 437 -5.04 -15.87 -11.21
CA ILE A 437 -6.12 -15.93 -12.19
C ILE A 437 -7.41 -16.24 -11.42
N ALA A 438 -8.35 -15.32 -11.44
CA ALA A 438 -9.66 -15.47 -10.81
C ALA A 438 -10.78 -15.39 -11.83
N THR A 439 -11.74 -16.31 -11.75
CA THR A 439 -12.97 -16.27 -12.54
C THR A 439 -14.10 -15.78 -11.66
N PHE A 440 -14.79 -14.72 -12.07
CA PHE A 440 -15.99 -14.22 -11.39
C PHE A 440 -17.17 -15.18 -11.63
N LEU A 441 -17.85 -15.56 -10.56
CA LEU A 441 -18.94 -16.54 -10.55
C LEU A 441 -20.33 -15.89 -10.45
N GLY A 442 -20.39 -14.65 -9.94
CA GLY A 442 -21.64 -13.90 -9.74
C GLY A 442 -22.11 -13.86 -8.30
#